data_AF-A0A7S1JF32-F1
#
_entry.id   AF-A0A7S1JF32-F1
#
_cell.length_a   1.000
_cell.length_b   1.000
_cell.length_c   1.000
_cell.angle_alpha   90.00
_cell.angle_beta   90.00
_cell.angle_gamma   90.00
#
_symmetry.space_group_name_H-M   'P 1'
#
loop_
_entity.id
_entity.type
_entity.pdbx_description
1 polymer ?
#
loop_
_entity_poly.entity_id
_entity_poly.type
_entity_poly.pdbx_seq_one_letter_code
_entity_poly.pdbx_strand_id
1 'polypeptide(L)'
;HEAPNGYLEGGDFIPFSRDACFIGVGLRTTFEAVQHLMDRDLFGTRRVGGVKDEIDRKQDRMHLDTVFNVVDDTRVMVLEDILGDNSPKRRTVDVYTQPEGGGKYTLNQSGVEFGTFLRQEGVQLVPVTN
;
A
#
# COMPACT_ATOMS: atom_id res chain seq x y z
N HIS A 1 -12.64 -18.18 -11.51
CA HIS A 1 -12.74 -18.33 -10.03
C HIS A 1 -12.46 -17.00 -9.37
N GLU A 2 -13.50 -16.40 -8.78
CA GLU A 2 -13.45 -15.18 -7.98
C GLU A 2 -12.85 -15.48 -6.60
N ALA A 3 -12.31 -14.47 -5.90
CA ALA A 3 -11.89 -14.58 -4.51
C ALA A 3 -13.12 -14.52 -3.61
N PRO A 4 -13.47 -15.59 -2.86
CA PRO A 4 -14.57 -15.52 -1.90
C PRO A 4 -14.25 -14.44 -0.85
N ASN A 5 -15.15 -13.46 -0.67
CA ASN A 5 -14.94 -12.29 0.20
C ASN A 5 -13.80 -11.32 -0.23
N GLY A 6 -13.33 -11.45 -1.47
CA GLY A 6 -12.40 -10.49 -2.06
C GLY A 6 -13.13 -9.27 -2.60
N TYR A 7 -12.94 -8.11 -1.98
CA TYR A 7 -13.38 -6.82 -2.52
C TYR A 7 -12.15 -5.99 -2.84
N LEU A 8 -12.20 -5.24 -3.93
CA LEU A 8 -11.13 -4.37 -4.39
C LEU A 8 -11.72 -3.15 -5.06
N GLU A 9 -11.19 -1.97 -4.74
CA GLU A 9 -11.53 -0.71 -5.40
C GLU A 9 -10.28 -0.04 -5.96
N GLY A 10 -10.42 0.63 -7.12
CA GLY A 10 -9.27 1.14 -7.88
C GLY A 10 -8.44 2.20 -7.15
N GLY A 11 -9.05 3.01 -6.28
CA GLY A 11 -8.37 4.05 -5.50
C GLY A 11 -7.37 3.50 -4.47
N ASP A 12 -7.41 2.19 -4.19
CA ASP A 12 -6.43 1.56 -3.32
C ASP A 12 -5.14 1.17 -4.06
N PHE A 13 -5.16 1.01 -5.39
CA PHE A 13 -3.97 0.61 -6.16
C PHE A 13 -3.20 1.84 -6.65
N ILE A 14 -1.94 1.96 -6.20
CA ILE A 14 -1.04 3.05 -6.59
C ILE A 14 0.22 2.48 -7.23
N PRO A 15 0.48 2.73 -8.53
CA PRO A 15 1.76 2.41 -9.13
C PRO A 15 2.85 3.28 -8.49
N PHE A 16 3.97 2.67 -8.08
CA PHE A 16 5.05 3.38 -7.38
C PHE A 16 6.32 3.49 -8.22
N SER A 17 6.72 2.38 -8.84
CA SER A 17 7.83 2.35 -9.79
C SER A 17 7.58 1.29 -10.84
N ARG A 18 8.53 1.11 -11.76
CA ARG A 18 8.47 0.01 -12.73
C ARG A 18 8.35 -1.37 -12.08
N ASP A 19 8.87 -1.53 -10.86
CA ASP A 19 8.94 -2.83 -10.19
C ASP A 19 8.18 -2.89 -8.86
N ALA A 20 7.47 -1.82 -8.50
CA ALA A 20 6.76 -1.74 -7.23
C ALA A 20 5.40 -1.03 -7.37
N CYS A 21 4.43 -1.52 -6.61
CA CYS A 21 3.16 -0.85 -6.39
C CYS A 21 2.76 -0.89 -4.92
N PHE A 22 1.85 0.00 -4.54
CA PHE A 22 1.14 -0.07 -3.28
C PHE A 22 -0.31 -0.48 -3.51
N ILE A 23 -0.87 -1.18 -2.54
CA ILE A 23 -2.30 -1.47 -2.49
C ILE A 23 -2.83 -1.23 -1.08
N GLY A 24 -3.86 -0.40 -0.95
CA GLY A 24 -4.58 -0.19 0.30
C GLY A 24 -5.24 -1.49 0.76
N VAL A 25 -5.16 -1.78 2.05
CA VAL A 25 -5.84 -2.91 2.70
C VAL A 25 -6.63 -2.36 3.88
N GLY A 26 -7.95 -2.43 3.79
CA GLY A 26 -8.83 -1.74 4.74
C GLY A 26 -10.31 -1.93 4.43
N LEU A 27 -11.04 -0.81 4.31
CA LEU A 27 -12.50 -0.83 4.21
C LEU A 27 -13.02 -1.29 2.84
N ARG A 28 -12.31 -0.98 1.76
CA ARG A 28 -12.77 -1.20 0.37
C ARG A 28 -11.97 -2.23 -0.41
N THR A 29 -10.72 -2.46 0.00
CA THR A 29 -9.91 -3.54 -0.50
C THR A 29 -9.55 -4.51 0.63
N THR A 30 -9.95 -5.77 0.49
CA THR A 30 -9.67 -6.83 1.47
C THR A 30 -8.36 -7.54 1.18
N PHE A 31 -7.74 -8.10 2.21
CA PHE A 31 -6.50 -8.84 2.03
C PHE A 31 -6.68 -10.07 1.13
N GLU A 32 -7.84 -10.73 1.17
CA GLU A 32 -8.17 -11.88 0.32
C GLU A 32 -8.13 -11.50 -1.17
N ALA A 33 -8.57 -10.29 -1.53
CA ALA A 33 -8.46 -9.79 -2.90
C ALA A 33 -7.00 -9.56 -3.28
N VAL A 34 -6.21 -8.93 -2.41
CA VAL A 34 -4.76 -8.72 -2.63
C VAL A 34 -4.03 -10.05 -2.79
N GLN A 35 -4.32 -11.02 -1.92
CA GLN A 35 -3.74 -12.35 -2.00
C GLN A 35 -4.12 -13.06 -3.30
N HIS A 36 -5.37 -12.93 -3.75
CA HIS A 36 -5.80 -13.47 -5.04
C HIS A 36 -5.04 -12.87 -6.22
N LEU A 37 -4.79 -11.56 -6.20
CA LEU A 37 -3.98 -10.88 -7.22
C LEU A 37 -2.52 -11.36 -7.19
N MET A 38 -1.94 -11.55 -6.00
CA MET A 38 -0.59 -12.11 -5.85
C MET A 38 -0.50 -13.55 -6.35
N ASP A 39 -1.45 -14.41 -5.96
CA ASP A 39 -1.47 -15.83 -6.34
C ASP A 39 -1.66 -16.04 -7.85
N ARG A 40 -2.21 -15.04 -8.55
CA ARG A 40 -2.43 -15.05 -10.00
C ARG A 40 -1.45 -14.19 -10.78
N ASP A 41 -0.49 -13.57 -10.10
CA ASP A 41 0.51 -12.68 -10.69
C ASP A 41 -0.11 -11.55 -11.54
N LEU A 42 -1.12 -10.89 -10.98
CA LEU A 42 -1.91 -9.88 -11.68
C LEU A 42 -1.45 -8.44 -11.43
N PHE A 43 -0.45 -8.24 -10.56
CA PHE A 43 0.09 -6.90 -10.25
C PHE A 43 1.04 -6.37 -11.34
N GLY A 44 1.74 -7.27 -12.05
CA GLY A 44 2.72 -6.88 -13.07
C GLY A 44 3.98 -6.20 -12.51
N THR A 45 4.21 -6.28 -11.20
CA THR A 45 5.36 -5.70 -10.48
C THR A 45 5.94 -6.75 -9.53
N ARG A 46 7.23 -6.72 -9.22
CA ARG A 46 7.82 -7.75 -8.35
C ARG A 46 7.67 -7.44 -6.87
N ARG A 47 7.36 -6.19 -6.52
CA ARG A 47 7.16 -5.74 -5.13
C ARG A 47 5.77 -5.15 -4.94
N VAL A 48 5.03 -5.68 -3.96
CA VAL A 48 3.71 -5.18 -3.58
C VAL A 48 3.74 -4.75 -2.13
N GLY A 49 3.51 -3.46 -1.86
CA GLY A 49 3.32 -2.93 -0.52
C GLY A 49 1.84 -2.89 -0.15
N GLY A 50 1.38 -3.80 0.71
CA GLY A 50 0.04 -3.76 1.29
C GLY A 50 -0.03 -2.72 2.41
N VAL A 51 -0.63 -1.56 2.15
CA VAL A 51 -0.73 -0.43 3.09
C VAL A 51 -2.01 -0.58 3.91
N LYS A 52 -1.86 -0.89 5.20
CA LYS A 52 -2.95 -1.29 6.07
C LYS A 52 -3.55 -0.10 6.84
N ASP A 53 -4.87 0.02 6.80
CA ASP A 53 -5.67 0.84 7.70
C ASP A 53 -6.36 -0.04 8.76
N GLU A 54 -5.65 -0.32 9.84
CA GLU A 54 -6.18 -1.14 10.95
C GLU A 54 -6.87 -0.28 12.03
N ILE A 55 -6.61 1.04 12.08
CA ILE A 55 -6.94 1.90 13.23
C ILE A 55 -7.94 3.02 12.88
N ASP A 56 -7.75 3.77 11.80
CA ASP A 56 -8.55 4.97 11.51
C ASP A 56 -9.95 4.57 11.00
N ARG A 57 -10.00 3.65 10.02
CA ARG A 57 -11.23 3.03 9.46
C ARG A 57 -12.38 4.03 9.24
N LYS A 58 -12.07 5.25 8.80
CA LYS A 58 -13.09 6.29 8.52
C LYS A 58 -13.49 6.28 7.05
N GLN A 59 -14.78 6.50 6.80
CA GLN A 59 -15.30 6.53 5.44
C GLN A 59 -14.77 7.69 4.59
N ASP A 60 -14.45 8.83 5.20
CA ASP A 60 -13.91 9.98 4.45
C ASP A 60 -12.47 9.76 3.94
N ARG A 61 -11.77 8.72 4.42
CA ARG A 61 -10.41 8.31 4.03
C ARG A 61 -10.37 6.82 3.70
N MET A 62 -11.33 6.43 2.86
CA MET A 62 -11.65 5.03 2.57
C MET A 62 -10.67 4.33 1.63
N HIS A 63 -9.91 5.08 0.84
CA HIS A 63 -8.94 4.57 -0.14
C HIS A 63 -7.55 5.11 0.11
N LEU A 64 -6.53 4.40 -0.37
CA LEU A 64 -5.14 4.84 -0.29
C LEU A 64 -4.89 6.18 -1.01
N ASP A 65 -5.48 6.40 -2.19
CA ASP A 65 -5.32 7.63 -2.97
C ASP A 65 -5.81 8.90 -2.25
N THR A 66 -6.74 8.78 -1.29
CA THR A 66 -7.20 9.92 -0.49
C THR A 66 -6.17 10.41 0.52
N VAL A 67 -5.17 9.58 0.84
CA VAL A 67 -4.17 9.86 1.87
C VAL A 67 -2.72 9.82 1.38
N PHE A 68 -2.48 9.25 0.19
CA PHE A 68 -1.15 9.07 -0.39
C PHE A 68 -1.20 9.08 -1.93
N ASN A 69 -0.29 9.82 -2.56
CA ASN A 69 -0.12 9.84 -4.02
C ASN A 69 1.35 9.96 -4.42
N VAL A 70 1.71 9.36 -5.56
CA VAL A 70 3.00 9.60 -6.21
C VAL A 70 2.91 10.87 -7.05
N VAL A 71 3.83 11.81 -6.84
CA VAL A 71 3.90 13.05 -7.63
C VAL A 71 4.82 12.85 -8.81
N ASP A 72 6.00 12.29 -8.55
CA ASP A 72 7.01 11.90 -9.53
C ASP A 72 7.96 10.86 -8.93
N ASP A 73 9.00 10.50 -9.69
CA ASP A 73 9.99 9.48 -9.34
C ASP A 73 10.73 9.71 -8.01
N THR A 74 10.70 10.94 -7.47
CA THR A 74 11.44 11.32 -6.27
C THR A 74 10.55 11.85 -5.15
N ARG A 75 9.26 12.11 -5.41
CA ARG A 75 8.37 12.81 -4.49
C ARG A 75 7.02 12.12 -4.36
N VAL A 76 6.54 12.05 -3.12
CA VAL A 76 5.21 11.54 -2.79
C VAL A 76 4.46 12.56 -1.93
N MET A 77 3.16 12.71 -2.17
CA MET A 77 2.26 13.43 -1.26
C MET A 77 1.66 12.46 -0.25
N VAL A 78 1.59 12.89 1.00
CA VAL A 78 1.02 12.08 2.07
C VAL A 78 0.35 12.96 3.11
N LEU A 79 -0.81 12.55 3.61
CA LEU A 79 -1.44 13.26 4.73
C LEU A 79 -0.57 13.13 5.98
N GLU A 80 -0.21 14.25 6.59
CA GLU A 80 0.65 14.27 7.78
C GLU A 80 0.06 13.44 8.92
N ASP A 81 -1.28 13.48 9.03
CA ASP A 81 -2.06 12.75 10.01
C ASP A 81 -1.84 11.22 9.98
N ILE A 82 -1.39 10.63 8.88
CA ILE A 82 -1.16 9.18 8.79
C ILE A 82 0.29 8.77 9.06
N LEU A 83 1.15 9.72 9.40
CA LEU A 83 2.58 9.50 9.61
C LEU A 83 2.91 9.34 11.10
N GLY A 84 3.90 8.50 11.38
CA GLY A 84 4.55 8.36 12.68
C GLY A 84 3.86 7.36 13.61
N ASP A 85 4.66 6.69 14.43
CA ASP A 85 4.21 5.57 15.27
C ASP A 85 3.13 5.97 16.29
N ASN A 86 3.16 7.22 16.74
CA ASN A 86 2.21 7.76 17.70
C ASN A 86 0.93 8.29 17.06
N SER A 87 0.82 8.32 15.73
CA SER A 87 -0.41 8.77 15.08
C SER A 87 -1.54 7.75 15.31
N PRO A 88 -2.74 8.22 15.71
CA PRO A 88 -3.92 7.38 15.80
C PRO A 88 -4.47 6.97 14.44
N LYS A 89 -3.98 7.57 13.34
CA LYS A 89 -4.36 7.24 11.96
C LYS A 89 -3.21 6.63 11.18
N ARG A 90 -2.13 6.23 11.86
CA ARG A 90 -0.95 5.67 11.21
C ARG A 90 -1.31 4.54 10.26
N ARG A 91 -0.55 4.42 9.18
CA ARG A 91 -0.58 3.27 8.29
C ARG A 91 0.66 2.43 8.51
N THR A 92 0.50 1.12 8.35
CA THR A 92 1.63 0.19 8.28
C THR A 92 1.67 -0.46 6.93
N VAL A 93 2.83 -0.94 6.51
CA VAL A 93 3.01 -1.64 5.24
C VAL A 93 3.58 -3.03 5.47
N ASP A 94 2.96 -4.01 4.81
CA ASP A 94 3.50 -5.35 4.60
C ASP A 94 4.04 -5.41 3.16
N VAL A 95 5.30 -5.81 2.99
CA VAL A 95 5.96 -5.86 1.69
C VAL A 95 6.08 -7.29 1.23
N TYR A 96 5.51 -7.59 0.08
CA TYR A 96 5.58 -8.88 -0.59
C TYR A 96 6.48 -8.77 -1.81
N THR A 97 7.37 -9.75 -1.97
CA THR A 97 8.34 -9.77 -3.08
C THR A 97 8.23 -11.08 -3.86
N GLN A 98 8.28 -10.98 -5.18
CA GLN A 98 8.39 -12.09 -6.11
C GLN A 98 9.88 -12.34 -6.48
N PRO A 99 10.37 -13.59 -6.55
CA PRO A 99 11.72 -13.91 -7.03
C PRO A 99 11.96 -13.49 -8.48
N GLU A 100 13.20 -13.18 -8.83
CA GLU A 100 13.59 -12.85 -10.23
C GLU A 100 13.27 -14.01 -11.17
N GLY A 101 12.67 -13.73 -12.32
CA GLY A 101 12.17 -14.76 -13.24
C GLY A 101 10.74 -15.25 -12.95
N GLY A 102 10.06 -14.67 -11.96
CA GLY A 102 8.68 -14.97 -11.61
C GLY A 102 8.56 -15.96 -10.44
N GLY A 103 7.33 -16.18 -9.97
CA GLY A 103 7.05 -17.11 -8.87
C GLY A 103 5.98 -16.59 -7.92
N LYS A 104 5.90 -17.18 -6.73
CA LYS A 104 4.94 -16.75 -5.71
C LYS A 104 5.50 -15.54 -4.94
N TYR A 105 4.65 -14.56 -4.67
CA TYR A 105 4.96 -13.48 -3.74
C TYR A 105 5.12 -14.03 -2.32
N THR A 106 6.16 -13.59 -1.62
CA THR A 106 6.41 -13.94 -0.22
C THR A 106 6.56 -12.67 0.62
N LEU A 107 6.03 -12.70 1.84
CA LEU A 107 6.17 -11.61 2.80
C LEU A 107 7.65 -11.43 3.17
N ASN A 108 8.19 -10.26 2.90
CA ASN A 108 9.59 -9.89 3.14
C ASN A 108 9.74 -8.94 4.34
N GLN A 109 8.78 -8.02 4.51
CA GLN A 109 8.72 -7.10 5.65
C GLN A 109 7.27 -6.97 6.10
N SER A 110 7.04 -6.79 7.40
CA SER A 110 5.69 -6.66 7.93
C SER A 110 5.59 -5.59 9.01
N GLY A 111 4.48 -4.85 8.99
CA GLY A 111 4.11 -3.91 10.04
C GLY A 111 5.01 -2.67 10.12
N VAL A 112 5.72 -2.33 9.04
CA VAL A 112 6.59 -1.15 9.02
C VAL A 112 5.73 0.11 8.95
N GLU A 113 5.98 1.12 9.77
CA GLU A 113 5.27 2.40 9.67
C GLU A 113 5.47 3.03 8.28
N PHE A 114 4.38 3.47 7.66
CA PHE A 114 4.39 3.78 6.23
C PHE A 114 5.29 4.95 5.88
N GLY A 115 5.33 6.01 6.70
CA GLY A 115 6.26 7.13 6.51
C GLY A 115 7.72 6.71 6.62
N THR A 116 8.04 5.81 7.55
CA THR A 116 9.37 5.24 7.74
C THR A 116 9.78 4.42 6.54
N PHE A 117 8.88 3.59 6.01
CA PHE A 117 9.10 2.83 4.79
C PHE A 117 9.38 3.74 3.59
N LEU A 118 8.55 4.77 3.36
CA LEU A 118 8.73 5.71 2.24
C LEU A 118 10.10 6.41 2.31
N ARG A 119 10.55 6.80 3.50
CA ARG A 119 11.89 7.39 3.69
C ARG A 119 13.01 6.38 3.37
N GLN A 120 12.82 5.10 3.68
CA GLN A 120 13.78 4.05 3.34
C GLN A 120 13.84 3.76 1.84
N GLU A 121 12.73 3.92 1.11
CA GLU A 121 12.70 3.87 -0.35
C GLU A 121 13.38 5.10 -1.00
N GLY A 122 13.76 6.11 -0.21
CA GLY A 122 14.53 7.27 -0.68
C GLY A 122 13.68 8.35 -1.35
N VAL A 123 12.34 8.28 -1.24
CA VAL A 123 11.46 9.34 -1.75
C VAL A 123 11.33 10.49 -0.75
N GLN A 124 11.18 11.69 -1.27
CA GLN A 124 10.86 12.88 -0.48
C GLN A 124 9.35 12.91 -0.19
N LEU A 125 9.01 12.98 1.10
CA LEU A 125 7.63 13.17 1.54
C LEU A 125 7.26 14.65 1.47
N VAL A 126 6.16 14.95 0.78
CA VAL A 126 5.48 16.24 0.77
C VAL A 126 4.25 16.10 1.67
N PRO A 127 4.35 16.47 2.96
CA PRO A 127 3.23 16.36 3.88
C PRO A 127 2.12 17.35 3.51
N VAL A 128 0.87 16.89 3.61
CA VAL A 128 -0.33 17.71 3.42
C VAL A 128 -1.12 17.70 4.73
N THR A 129 -1.48 18.89 5.20
CA THR A 129 -2.35 19.10 6.35
C THR A 129 -3.78 19.35 5.88
N ASN A 130 -4.76 18.91 6.66
CA ASN A 130 -6.16 19.32 6.49
C ASN A 130 -6.38 20.74 7.02
#